data_AF-A0A7R9BBG1-F1
#
_entry.id   AF-A0A7R9BBG1-F1
#
_cell.length_a   1.000
_cell.length_b   1.000
_cell.length_c   1.000
_cell.angle_alpha   90.00
_cell.angle_beta   90.00
_cell.angle_gamma   90.00
#
_symmetry.space_group_name_H-M   'P 1'
#
loop_
_entity.id
_entity.type
_entity.pdbx_description
1 polymer ?
#
loop_
_entity_poly.entity_id
_entity_poly.type
_entity_poly.pdbx_seq_one_letter_code
_entity_poly.pdbx_strand_id
1 'polypeptide(L)'
;MGIKVDFGEVFIPHNLEVPKPRVLPEFKRLAHGLRSGNISVLDAKTFYIPNLHYDGAGPDAYFWVGNGTEPSPLGIKVPNEMGSKEPLRGYQGEDIEIQLPGSLLLY
;
A
#
# COMPACT_ATOMS: atom_id res chain seq x y z
N MET A 1 -15.52 29.38 -41.16
CA MET A 1 -16.24 28.21 -40.63
C MET A 1 -15.33 27.56 -39.58
N GLY A 2 -15.53 27.88 -38.30
CA GLY A 2 -14.69 27.35 -37.21
C GLY A 2 -15.37 26.15 -36.57
N ILE A 3 -14.73 24.99 -36.61
CA ILE A 3 -15.22 23.81 -35.89
C ILE A 3 -15.08 24.04 -34.39
N LYS A 4 -16.19 23.98 -33.66
CA LYS A 4 -16.19 23.91 -32.20
C LYS A 4 -16.02 22.44 -31.84
N VAL A 5 -14.87 22.09 -31.27
CA VAL A 5 -14.61 20.74 -30.78
C VAL A 5 -15.08 20.68 -29.33
N ASP A 6 -15.99 19.77 -29.05
CA ASP A 6 -16.41 19.41 -27.71
C ASP A 6 -15.58 18.20 -27.27
N PHE A 7 -14.99 18.26 -26.08
CA PHE A 7 -14.14 17.20 -25.50
C PHE A 7 -14.92 16.28 -24.55
N GLY A 8 -16.25 16.41 -24.48
CA GLY A 8 -17.15 15.56 -23.71
C GLY A 8 -17.55 16.17 -22.37
N GLU A 9 -18.78 15.87 -21.97
CA GLU A 9 -19.34 16.24 -20.67
C GLU A 9 -19.20 15.07 -19.68
N VAL A 10 -18.65 15.33 -18.50
CA VAL A 10 -18.54 14.34 -17.40
C VAL A 10 -19.57 14.68 -16.34
N PHE A 11 -20.57 13.82 -16.19
CA PHE A 11 -21.57 13.93 -15.13
C PHE A 11 -21.04 13.24 -13.86
N ILE A 12 -20.64 14.03 -12.87
CA ILE A 12 -20.32 13.51 -11.53
C ILE A 12 -21.65 13.35 -10.78
N PRO A 13 -22.05 12.11 -10.41
CA PRO A 13 -23.32 11.90 -9.74
C PRO A 13 -23.30 12.56 -8.35
N HIS A 14 -24.42 13.17 -7.96
CA HIS A 14 -24.55 13.84 -6.65
C HIS A 14 -24.40 12.89 -5.45
N ASN A 15 -24.53 11.59 -5.68
CA ASN A 15 -24.34 10.53 -4.70
C ASN A 15 -23.01 9.76 -4.86
N LEU A 16 -21.99 10.37 -5.49
CA LEU A 16 -20.66 9.79 -5.56
C LEU A 16 -20.06 9.66 -4.15
N GLU A 17 -19.88 8.42 -3.68
CA GLU A 17 -19.08 8.15 -2.49
C GLU A 17 -17.60 8.14 -2.86
N VAL A 18 -16.92 9.25 -2.57
CA VAL A 18 -15.46 9.30 -2.71
C VAL A 18 -14.80 8.46 -1.61
N PRO A 19 -13.79 7.63 -1.93
CA PRO A 19 -13.00 6.97 -0.92
C PRO A 19 -12.43 7.99 0.06
N LYS A 20 -12.65 7.78 1.36
CA LYS A 20 -12.11 8.67 2.38
C LYS A 20 -10.60 8.43 2.50
N PRO A 21 -9.77 9.49 2.58
CA PRO A 21 -8.36 9.34 2.93
C PRO A 21 -8.24 8.52 4.20
N ARG A 22 -7.47 7.42 4.14
CA ARG A 22 -7.29 6.50 5.25
C ARG A 22 -5.82 6.46 5.62
N VAL A 23 -5.56 6.76 6.89
CA VAL A 23 -4.23 6.69 7.49
C VAL A 23 -4.23 5.57 8.52
N LEU A 24 -3.25 4.69 8.44
CA LEU A 24 -2.98 3.62 9.38
C LEU A 24 -1.79 4.04 10.28
N PRO A 25 -1.73 3.56 11.53
CA PRO A 25 -0.59 3.81 12.40
C PRO A 25 0.71 3.21 11.85
N GLU A 26 1.86 3.65 12.39
CA GLU A 26 3.17 3.03 12.12
C GLU A 26 3.22 1.53 12.45
N PHE A 27 4.20 0.82 11.89
CA PHE A 27 4.47 -0.57 12.26
C PHE A 27 4.81 -0.72 13.75
N LYS A 28 4.30 -1.79 14.37
CA LYS A 28 4.68 -2.18 15.73
C LYS A 28 6.16 -2.56 15.78
N ARG A 29 6.89 -2.00 16.74
CA ARG A 29 8.34 -2.17 16.93
C ARG A 29 8.66 -3.45 17.70
N LEU A 30 8.44 -4.60 17.06
CA LEU A 30 8.58 -5.91 17.73
C LEU A 30 9.99 -6.50 17.61
N ALA A 31 10.60 -6.40 16.42
CA ALA A 31 11.91 -6.99 16.14
C ALA A 31 12.57 -6.30 14.94
N HIS A 32 13.85 -6.61 14.73
CA HIS A 32 14.59 -6.31 13.51
C HIS A 32 14.59 -4.84 13.08
N GLY A 33 14.52 -3.94 14.06
CA GLY A 33 14.47 -2.49 13.82
C GLY A 33 13.25 -2.02 13.02
N LEU A 34 12.18 -2.84 12.90
CA LEU A 34 11.00 -2.50 12.10
C LEU A 34 10.28 -1.28 12.66
N ARG A 35 10.22 -0.21 11.86
CA ARG A 35 9.45 1.01 12.14
C ARG A 35 9.17 1.79 10.86
N SER A 36 8.18 2.67 10.91
CA SER A 36 7.81 3.57 9.82
C SER A 36 7.19 4.84 10.40
N GLY A 37 6.81 5.79 9.54
CA GLY A 37 5.77 6.74 9.91
C GLY A 37 4.37 6.14 9.76
N ASN A 38 3.34 6.97 9.90
CA ASN A 38 1.96 6.58 9.61
C ASN A 38 1.80 6.23 8.12
N ILE A 39 1.11 5.14 7.84
CA ILE A 39 0.94 4.59 6.49
C ILE A 39 -0.30 5.19 5.85
N SER A 40 -0.19 5.66 4.62
CA SER A 40 -1.30 6.28 3.88
C SER A 40 -1.86 5.33 2.84
N VAL A 41 -3.18 5.19 2.77
CA VAL A 41 -3.85 4.53 1.64
C VAL A 41 -4.03 5.57 0.54
N LEU A 42 -3.29 5.40 -0.56
CA LEU A 42 -3.31 6.35 -1.68
C LEU A 42 -4.50 6.10 -2.60
N ASP A 43 -4.77 4.83 -2.90
CA ASP A 43 -5.87 4.39 -3.73
C ASP A 43 -6.37 2.99 -3.32
N ALA A 44 -7.25 2.38 -4.13
CA ALA A 44 -7.83 1.07 -3.90
C ALA A 44 -6.81 -0.08 -3.71
N LYS A 45 -5.59 0.06 -4.23
CA LYS A 45 -4.56 -0.98 -4.30
C LYS A 45 -3.21 -0.51 -3.78
N THR A 46 -3.00 0.78 -3.59
CA THR A 46 -1.69 1.33 -3.24
C THR A 46 -1.69 1.90 -1.84
N PHE A 47 -0.71 1.50 -1.04
CA PHE A 47 -0.40 2.15 0.24
C PHE A 47 1.04 2.64 0.27
N TYR A 48 1.23 3.82 0.86
CA TYR A 48 2.51 4.50 1.03
C TYR A 48 3.01 4.34 2.47
N ILE A 49 4.24 3.85 2.60
CA ILE A 49 4.94 3.67 3.87
C ILE A 49 6.11 4.66 3.91
N PRO A 50 6.00 5.75 4.69
CA PRO A 50 7.11 6.67 4.87
C PRO A 50 8.14 6.13 5.87
N ASN A 51 9.40 6.51 5.68
CA ASN A 51 10.49 6.34 6.65
C ASN A 51 10.66 4.89 7.13
N LEU A 52 10.47 3.92 6.23
CA LEU A 52 10.56 2.50 6.54
C LEU A 52 12.00 2.15 6.94
N HIS A 53 12.11 1.51 8.09
CA HIS A 53 13.33 0.89 8.56
C HIS A 53 13.08 -0.58 8.86
N TYR A 54 14.04 -1.41 8.47
CA TYR A 54 14.11 -2.83 8.79
C TYR A 54 15.55 -3.26 8.58
N ASP A 55 16.16 -3.95 9.54
CA ASP A 55 17.60 -4.25 9.49
C ASP A 55 17.98 -5.37 8.49
N GLY A 56 16.99 -6.08 7.93
CA GLY A 56 17.24 -7.18 6.99
C GLY A 56 17.68 -8.49 7.62
N ALA A 57 17.72 -8.59 8.96
CA ALA A 57 18.25 -9.77 9.66
C ALA A 57 17.22 -10.89 9.86
N GLY A 58 15.94 -10.65 9.56
CA GLY A 58 14.92 -11.69 9.53
C GLY A 58 15.12 -12.61 8.32
N PRO A 59 15.16 -13.94 8.51
CA PRO A 59 15.48 -14.89 7.43
C PRO A 59 14.41 -14.96 6.33
N ASP A 60 13.16 -14.62 6.67
CA ASP A 60 11.97 -14.78 5.82
C ASP A 60 10.96 -13.63 6.07
N ALA A 61 11.39 -12.39 5.86
CA ALA A 61 10.52 -11.23 5.96
C ALA A 61 9.82 -10.95 4.62
N TYR A 62 8.51 -10.69 4.65
CA TYR A 62 7.69 -10.40 3.47
C TYR A 62 6.59 -9.39 3.81
N PHE A 63 6.11 -8.66 2.80
CA PHE A 63 4.80 -8.02 2.93
C PHE A 63 3.69 -9.07 2.82
N TRP A 64 2.73 -8.98 3.74
CA TRP A 64 1.67 -9.97 3.89
C TRP A 64 0.37 -9.28 4.23
N VAL A 65 -0.71 -9.66 3.55
CA VAL A 65 -2.04 -9.09 3.79
C VAL A 65 -3.07 -10.18 4.04
N GLY A 66 -4.08 -9.87 4.84
CA GLY A 66 -5.22 -10.74 5.09
C GLY A 66 -6.37 -9.94 5.67
N ASN A 67 -7.56 -10.55 5.74
CA ASN A 67 -8.79 -9.87 6.16
C ASN A 67 -8.97 -9.78 7.69
N GLY A 68 -7.92 -10.10 8.47
CA GLY A 68 -7.93 -10.08 9.93
C GLY A 68 -7.14 -8.93 10.53
N THR A 69 -7.29 -8.72 11.84
CA THR A 69 -6.49 -7.72 12.59
C THR A 69 -5.04 -8.17 12.85
N GLU A 70 -4.74 -9.44 12.56
CA GLU A 70 -3.43 -10.06 12.73
C GLU A 70 -3.05 -10.87 11.47
N PRO A 71 -1.75 -11.06 11.20
CA PRO A 71 -1.29 -11.93 10.13
C PRO A 71 -1.84 -13.36 10.31
N SER A 72 -2.41 -13.92 9.25
CA SER A 72 -2.92 -15.29 9.20
C SER A 72 -2.19 -16.10 8.14
N PRO A 73 -2.00 -17.42 8.32
CA PRO A 73 -1.47 -18.30 7.27
C PRO A 73 -2.29 -18.29 5.98
N LEU A 74 -3.57 -17.89 6.06
CA LEU A 74 -4.47 -17.74 4.91
C LEU A 74 -4.31 -16.39 4.18
N GLY A 75 -3.38 -15.55 4.64
CA GLY A 75 -3.07 -14.30 3.95
C GLY A 75 -2.28 -14.53 2.67
N ILE A 76 -1.94 -13.43 2.02
CA ILE A 76 -1.34 -13.41 0.69
C ILE A 76 -0.04 -12.62 0.75
N LYS A 77 1.02 -13.20 0.19
CA LYS A 77 2.30 -12.52 0.00
C LYS A 77 2.15 -11.41 -1.04
N VAL A 78 2.53 -10.19 -0.66
CA VAL A 78 2.48 -9.00 -1.51
C VAL A 78 3.88 -8.69 -2.05
N PRO A 79 4.04 -8.38 -3.34
CA PRO A 79 5.31 -7.91 -3.87
C PRO A 79 5.80 -6.64 -3.16
N ASN A 80 7.10 -6.50 -2.99
CA ASN A 80 7.71 -5.26 -2.52
C ASN A 80 7.66 -4.14 -3.57
N GLU A 81 8.27 -3.00 -3.27
CA GLU A 81 8.30 -1.82 -4.14
C GLU A 81 9.00 -2.06 -5.50
N MET A 82 9.82 -3.11 -5.59
CA MET A 82 10.49 -3.56 -6.82
C MET A 82 9.73 -4.68 -7.55
N GLY A 83 8.52 -5.04 -7.09
CA GLY A 83 7.74 -6.14 -7.65
C GLY A 83 8.22 -7.54 -7.26
N SER A 84 9.13 -7.66 -6.28
CA SER A 84 9.69 -8.94 -5.83
C SER A 84 8.88 -9.58 -4.70
N LYS A 85 8.76 -10.91 -4.73
CA LYS A 85 8.17 -11.73 -3.65
C LYS A 85 9.23 -12.51 -2.84
N GLU A 86 10.51 -12.24 -3.11
CA GLU A 86 11.63 -12.78 -2.35
C GLU A 86 11.73 -12.12 -0.96
N PRO A 87 12.53 -12.69 -0.03
CA PRO A 87 12.75 -12.08 1.27
C PRO A 87 13.14 -10.61 1.16
N LEU A 88 12.56 -9.79 2.04
CA LEU A 88 12.81 -8.35 2.07
C LEU A 88 14.28 -8.06 2.40
N ARG A 89 14.88 -7.15 1.63
CA ARG A 89 16.14 -6.50 1.99
C ARG A 89 15.95 -5.61 3.23
N GLY A 90 17.05 -5.16 3.83
CA GLY A 90 16.98 -4.08 4.81
C GLY A 90 16.53 -2.76 4.17
N TYR A 91 15.85 -1.94 4.96
CA TYR A 91 15.42 -0.57 4.65
C TYR A 91 16.03 0.40 5.66
N GLN A 92 16.51 1.55 5.22
CA GLN A 92 17.20 2.57 6.01
C GLN A 92 16.56 3.96 5.84
N GLY A 93 15.28 4.08 6.21
CA GLY A 93 14.56 5.35 6.17
C GLY A 93 14.01 5.67 4.80
N GLU A 94 13.52 4.65 4.12
CA GLU A 94 13.03 4.76 2.75
C GLU A 94 11.53 4.97 2.72
N ASP A 95 11.11 5.78 1.76
CA ASP A 95 9.71 5.99 1.44
C ASP A 95 9.35 5.05 0.30
N ILE A 96 8.36 4.17 0.53
CA ILE A 96 7.98 3.17 -0.46
C ILE A 96 6.46 3.15 -0.68
N GLU A 97 6.08 2.74 -1.88
CA GLU A 97 4.72 2.39 -2.21
C GLU A 97 4.61 0.88 -2.45
N ILE A 98 3.57 0.28 -1.89
CA ILE A 98 3.25 -1.13 -2.09
C ILE A 98 1.91 -1.24 -2.79
N GLN A 99 1.90 -2.03 -3.86
CA GLN A 99 0.72 -2.30 -4.65
C GLN A 99 0.19 -3.72 -4.39
N LEU A 100 -1.11 -3.82 -4.06
CA LEU A 100 -1.77 -5.09 -3.87
C LEU A 100 -1.87 -5.87 -5.20
N PRO A 101 -1.58 -7.19 -5.20
CA PRO A 101 -1.65 -8.00 -6.40
C PRO A 101 -3.09 -8.40 -6.75
N GLY A 102 -3.32 -8.69 -8.03
CA GLY A 102 -4.56 -9.32 -8.52
C GLY A 102 -5.81 -8.45 -8.29
N SER A 103 -6.87 -9.07 -7.79
CA SER A 103 -8.17 -8.44 -7.52
C SER A 103 -8.33 -7.95 -6.07
N LEU A 104 -7.26 -7.94 -5.27
CA LEU A 104 -7.30 -7.44 -3.90
C LEU A 104 -7.48 -5.92 -3.88
N LEU A 105 -8.23 -5.45 -2.88
CA LEU A 105 -8.62 -4.06 -2.68
C LEU A 105 -8.51 -3.73 -1.18
N LEU A 106 -8.18 -2.47 -0.85
CA LEU A 106 -7.96 -1.99 0.53
C LEU A 106 -9.25 -1.56 1.27
N TYR A 107 -10.38 -1.52 0.57
CA TYR A 107 -11.69 -1.09 1.07
C TYR A 107 -12.61 -2.25 1.45
#